data_AF-A0A817HDP5-F1
#
_entry.id   AF-A0A817HDP5-F1
#
_cell.length_a   1.000
_cell.length_b   1.000
_cell.length_c   1.000
_cell.angle_alpha   90.00
_cell.angle_beta   90.00
_cell.angle_gamma   90.00
#
_symmetry.space_group_name_H-M   'P 1'
#
loop_
_entity.id
_entity.type
_entity.pdbx_description
1 polymer ?
#
loop_
_entity_poly.entity_id
_entity_poly.type
_entity_poly.pdbx_seq_one_letter_code
_entity_poly.pdbx_strand_id
1 'polypeptide(L)'
;MVTYSNDLILSVIVFKERFKFINAIALILTICGLILATKPQSLIKIFIHSSDQSTISTNTTKSTTTIISSTVTSSFYYHLGIIFAFTSSLTKAAQMTARKQLVKKKQPYSVMNFQFTAFALVVAVIYSLVRRFWQSDPYPWKWISTAGVAIGCCHLITNTFYAKALKRENLQLLSILGTLDIVYACLLQYIFFRLTRPWMFYIGASFIVTSAIILSIDTYLTNKKSKNNKNQKNDI
;
A
#
# COMPACT_ATOMS: atom_id res chain seq x y z
N MET A 1 4.60 2.41 -0.66
CA MET A 1 4.70 3.68 0.10
C MET A 1 4.19 4.83 -0.73
N VAL A 2 4.82 5.13 -1.88
CA VAL A 2 4.38 6.21 -2.80
C VAL A 2 2.96 5.98 -3.31
N THR A 3 2.55 4.72 -3.46
CA THR A 3 1.28 4.32 -4.05
C THR A 3 0.06 4.91 -3.36
N TYR A 4 -0.09 4.70 -2.06
CA TYR A 4 -1.30 5.13 -1.34
C TYR A 4 -1.39 6.64 -1.14
N SER A 5 -0.25 7.32 -1.01
CA SER A 5 -0.20 8.79 -0.97
C SER A 5 -0.61 9.39 -2.32
N ASN A 6 -0.12 8.82 -3.41
CA ASN A 6 -0.47 9.25 -4.77
C ASN A 6 -1.94 8.95 -5.10
N ASP A 7 -2.48 7.82 -4.62
CA ASP A 7 -3.90 7.47 -4.76
C ASP A 7 -4.80 8.57 -4.13
N LEU A 8 -4.42 9.08 -2.95
CA LEU A 8 -5.16 10.14 -2.26
C LEU A 8 -5.02 11.50 -2.96
N ILE A 9 -3.82 11.89 -3.37
CA ILE A 9 -3.59 13.15 -4.09
C ILE A 9 -4.35 13.16 -5.42
N LEU A 10 -4.29 12.06 -6.18
CA LEU A 10 -5.00 11.92 -7.45
C LEU A 10 -6.52 11.91 -7.22
N SER A 11 -7.01 11.25 -6.17
CA SER A 11 -8.43 11.30 -5.80
C SER A 11 -8.89 12.72 -5.45
N VAL A 12 -8.07 13.52 -4.76
CA VAL A 12 -8.40 14.92 -4.43
C VAL A 12 -8.47 15.78 -5.68
N ILE A 13 -7.49 15.66 -6.57
CA ILE A 13 -7.42 16.44 -7.80
C ILE A 13 -8.57 16.06 -8.76
N VAL A 14 -8.84 14.75 -8.90
CA VAL A 14 -9.76 14.23 -9.91
C VAL A 14 -11.22 14.22 -9.43
N PHE A 15 -11.48 13.91 -8.15
CA PHE A 15 -12.85 13.85 -7.63
C PHE A 15 -13.33 15.14 -6.97
N LYS A 16 -12.45 16.13 -6.78
CA LYS A 16 -12.77 17.41 -6.11
C LYS A 16 -13.50 17.17 -4.77
N GLU A 17 -13.18 16.05 -4.12
CA GLU A 17 -13.75 15.67 -2.82
C GLU A 17 -13.21 16.63 -1.77
N ARG A 18 -14.09 17.16 -0.90
CA ARG A 18 -13.70 18.15 0.12
C ARG A 18 -12.71 17.50 1.08
N PHE A 19 -11.43 17.87 0.95
CA PHE A 19 -10.37 17.33 1.80
C PHE A 19 -10.55 17.89 3.21
N LYS A 20 -10.93 17.04 4.15
CA LYS A 20 -11.01 17.41 5.56
C LYS A 20 -9.63 17.31 6.20
N PHE A 21 -9.33 18.23 7.11
CA PHE A 21 -8.10 18.20 7.90
C PHE A 21 -7.89 16.87 8.66
N ILE A 22 -8.97 16.25 9.14
CA ILE A 22 -8.92 14.95 9.84
C ILE A 22 -8.30 13.85 8.96
N ASN A 23 -8.55 13.91 7.64
CA ASN A 23 -8.03 12.95 6.69
C ASN A 23 -6.53 13.15 6.45
N ALA A 24 -6.05 14.39 6.49
CA ALA A 24 -4.63 14.71 6.39
C ALA A 24 -3.85 14.17 7.60
N ILE A 25 -4.40 14.37 8.81
CA ILE A 25 -3.79 13.91 10.07
C ILE A 25 -3.67 12.38 10.06
N ALA A 26 -4.73 11.69 9.69
CA ALA A 26 -4.72 10.23 9.64
C ALA A 26 -3.77 9.69 8.55
N LEU A 27 -3.65 10.37 7.40
CA LEU A 27 -2.67 10.03 6.37
C LEU A 27 -1.23 10.13 6.93
N ILE A 28 -0.90 11.24 7.60
CA ILE A 28 0.40 11.45 8.24
C ILE A 28 0.67 10.36 9.29
N LEU A 29 -0.33 10.04 10.13
CA LEU A 29 -0.23 9.01 11.15
C LEU A 29 0.04 7.62 10.54
N THR A 30 -0.61 7.32 9.42
CA THR A 30 -0.42 6.05 8.68
C THR A 30 0.97 5.98 8.06
N ILE A 31 1.47 7.08 7.49
CA ILE A 31 2.83 7.16 6.95
C ILE A 31 3.85 6.94 8.08
N CYS A 32 3.69 7.64 9.21
CA CYS A 32 4.58 7.51 10.36
C CYS A 32 4.60 6.07 10.90
N GLY A 33 3.43 5.48 11.15
CA GLY A 33 3.31 4.09 11.61
C GLY A 33 3.94 3.09 10.63
N LEU A 34 3.80 3.32 9.33
CA LEU A 34 4.38 2.45 8.31
C LEU A 34 5.90 2.56 8.21
N ILE A 35 6.47 3.77 8.31
CA ILE A 35 7.94 3.95 8.33
C ILE A 35 8.51 3.23 9.57
N LEU A 36 7.85 3.37 10.72
CA LEU A 36 8.26 2.72 11.96
C LEU A 36 8.18 1.18 11.87
N ALA A 37 7.15 0.66 11.20
CA ALA A 37 6.98 -0.78 10.98
C ALA A 37 7.97 -1.37 9.98
N THR A 38 8.29 -0.65 8.89
CA THR A 38 9.09 -1.21 7.78
C THR A 38 10.59 -1.10 7.97
N LYS A 39 11.10 -0.01 8.59
CA LYS A 39 12.53 0.17 8.83
C LYS A 39 12.79 0.91 10.15
N PRO A 40 12.76 0.21 11.30
CA PRO A 40 13.05 0.85 12.59
C PRO A 40 14.48 1.42 12.65
N GLN A 41 15.46 0.75 12.03
CA GLN A 41 16.87 1.15 12.10
C GLN A 41 17.22 2.40 11.28
N SER A 42 16.52 2.67 10.18
CA SER A 42 16.78 3.90 9.40
C SER A 42 16.24 5.15 10.12
N LEU A 43 15.12 5.03 10.84
CA LEU A 43 14.62 6.13 11.67
C LEU A 43 15.55 6.40 12.84
N ILE A 44 16.03 5.36 13.53
CA ILE A 44 17.00 5.52 14.61
C ILE A 44 18.25 6.24 14.12
N LYS A 45 18.80 5.89 12.94
CA LYS A 45 19.95 6.61 12.36
C LYS A 45 19.65 8.08 12.05
N ILE A 46 18.48 8.40 11.51
CA ILE A 46 18.09 9.80 11.22
C ILE A 46 17.87 10.58 12.52
N PHE A 47 17.24 9.97 13.52
CA PHE A 47 16.96 10.61 14.80
C PHE A 47 18.24 10.83 15.62
N ILE A 48 19.17 9.87 15.62
CA ILE A 48 20.49 10.01 16.23
C ILE A 48 21.30 11.08 15.50
N HIS A 49 21.35 11.06 14.15
CA HIS A 49 22.07 12.09 13.40
C HIS A 49 21.46 13.50 13.62
N SER A 50 20.14 13.60 13.75
CA SER A 50 19.47 14.88 14.05
C SER A 50 19.64 15.32 15.51
N SER A 51 19.96 14.39 16.43
CA SER A 51 20.23 14.68 17.84
C SER A 51 21.71 14.94 18.12
N ASP A 52 22.62 14.41 17.31
CA ASP A 52 24.07 14.64 17.40
C ASP A 52 24.51 15.91 16.66
N GLN A 53 23.61 16.57 15.93
CA GLN A 53 23.85 17.91 15.36
C GLN A 53 23.56 19.03 16.37
N SER A 54 23.78 18.76 17.65
CA SER A 54 24.08 19.79 18.64
C SER A 54 25.28 19.33 19.48
N THR A 55 26.46 19.82 19.07
CA THR A 55 27.70 19.94 19.84
C THR A 55 28.55 18.68 20.11
N ILE A 56 29.77 18.74 19.56
CA ILE A 56 31.06 18.20 20.04
C ILE A 56 31.55 16.88 19.41
N SER A 57 32.56 17.05 18.55
CA SER A 57 33.59 16.08 18.18
C SER A 57 34.27 15.47 19.41
N THR A 58 34.29 14.14 19.57
CA THR A 58 35.44 13.44 20.16
C THR A 58 35.47 11.95 19.82
N ASN A 59 36.68 11.41 19.75
CA ASN A 59 37.12 10.14 19.17
C ASN A 59 36.68 8.87 19.91
N THR A 60 36.92 7.73 19.22
CA THR A 60 37.28 6.37 19.76
C THR A 60 36.11 5.37 19.85
N THR A 61 36.16 4.05 19.60
CA THR A 61 36.93 3.07 18.81
C THR A 61 36.25 1.70 19.06
N LYS A 62 36.09 0.88 18.01
CA LYS A 62 35.90 -0.61 17.99
C LYS A 62 34.74 -1.25 18.77
N SER A 63 33.83 -1.90 18.04
CA SER A 63 33.67 -3.37 18.12
C SER A 63 32.89 -3.92 16.92
N THR A 64 33.55 -4.87 16.26
CA THR A 64 33.18 -5.61 15.06
C THR A 64 31.91 -6.44 15.25
N THR A 65 30.86 -6.16 14.49
CA THR A 65 29.91 -7.18 14.04
C THR A 65 29.63 -6.96 12.57
N THR A 66 30.16 -7.88 11.77
CA THR A 66 30.11 -7.92 10.32
C THR A 66 28.68 -8.23 9.85
N ILE A 67 27.78 -7.24 9.90
CA ILE A 67 26.59 -7.28 9.06
C ILE A 67 27.06 -6.80 7.69
N ILE A 68 27.29 -7.76 6.79
CA ILE A 68 27.47 -7.52 5.36
C ILE A 68 26.17 -6.90 4.85
N SER A 69 26.03 -5.60 5.07
CA SER A 69 25.16 -4.76 4.27
C SER A 69 25.91 -4.60 2.96
N SER A 70 25.61 -5.47 2.01
CA SER A 70 26.00 -5.28 0.61
C SER A 70 25.27 -4.04 0.08
N THR A 71 25.73 -2.86 0.48
CA THR A 71 25.51 -1.60 -0.21
C THR A 71 26.29 -1.68 -1.52
N VAL A 72 25.78 -2.44 -2.48
CA VAL A 72 26.17 -2.31 -3.87
C VAL A 72 25.51 -1.02 -4.36
N THR A 73 26.08 0.11 -3.96
CA THR A 73 25.73 1.44 -4.45
C THR A 73 26.28 1.60 -5.86
N SER A 74 25.73 0.85 -6.82
CA SER A 74 25.72 1.36 -8.17
C SER A 74 24.55 2.35 -8.22
N SER A 75 24.90 3.64 -8.06
CA SER A 75 23.99 4.79 -7.99
C SER A 75 22.85 4.70 -9.02
N PHE A 76 23.17 4.19 -10.21
CA PHE A 76 22.21 3.97 -11.29
C PHE A 76 21.04 3.04 -10.93
N TYR A 77 21.29 1.87 -10.34
CA TYR A 77 20.23 0.92 -9.98
C TYR A 77 19.32 1.44 -8.86
N TYR A 78 19.88 2.24 -7.94
CA TYR A 78 19.10 2.87 -6.89
C TYR A 78 18.10 3.89 -7.47
N HIS A 79 18.57 4.78 -8.36
CA HIS A 79 17.70 5.75 -9.04
C HIS A 79 16.66 5.07 -9.93
N LEU A 80 17.06 4.03 -10.67
CA LEU A 80 16.16 3.26 -11.53
C LEU A 80 15.05 2.59 -10.71
N GLY A 81 15.38 2.05 -9.53
CA GLY A 81 14.42 1.50 -8.58
C GLY A 81 13.43 2.54 -8.06
N ILE A 82 13.88 3.76 -7.75
CA ILE A 82 12.99 4.86 -7.33
C ILE A 82 12.02 5.25 -8.45
N ILE A 83 12.51 5.38 -9.69
CA ILE A 83 11.67 5.72 -10.85
C ILE A 83 10.62 4.63 -11.08
N PHE A 84 11.00 3.35 -10.99
CA PHE A 84 10.03 2.25 -11.10
C PHE A 84 9.03 2.21 -9.95
N ALA A 85 9.46 2.50 -8.72
CA ALA A 85 8.56 2.58 -7.58
C ALA A 85 7.55 3.74 -7.72
N PHE A 86 8.00 4.88 -8.25
CA PHE A 86 7.15 6.04 -8.48
C PHE A 86 6.15 5.78 -9.63
N THR A 87 6.61 5.25 -10.75
CA THR A 87 5.76 4.96 -11.91
C THR A 87 4.74 3.85 -11.62
N SER A 88 5.13 2.78 -10.92
CA SER A 88 4.17 1.75 -10.47
C SER A 88 3.14 2.31 -9.50
N SER A 89 3.58 3.20 -8.60
CA SER A 89 2.69 3.92 -7.70
C SER A 89 1.66 4.76 -8.45
N LEU A 90 2.12 5.55 -9.42
CA LEU A 90 1.27 6.44 -10.21
C LEU A 90 0.28 5.64 -11.05
N THR A 91 0.72 4.51 -11.62
CA THR A 91 -0.11 3.62 -12.42
C THR A 91 -1.24 3.00 -11.58
N LYS A 92 -0.95 2.55 -10.34
CA LYS A 92 -2.00 2.02 -9.44
C LYS A 92 -3.03 3.10 -9.09
N ALA A 93 -2.58 4.33 -8.82
CA ALA A 93 -3.45 5.49 -8.55
C ALA A 93 -4.38 5.82 -9.71
N ALA A 94 -3.79 5.89 -10.92
CA ALA A 94 -4.54 6.13 -12.14
C ALA A 94 -5.57 5.02 -12.40
N GLN A 95 -5.16 3.75 -12.24
CA GLN A 95 -6.05 2.59 -12.38
C GLN A 95 -7.23 2.65 -11.40
N MET A 96 -6.98 2.95 -10.12
CA MET A 96 -8.01 3.01 -9.09
C MET A 96 -9.01 4.16 -9.35
N THR A 97 -8.49 5.32 -9.76
CA THR A 97 -9.29 6.50 -10.10
C THR A 97 -10.14 6.28 -11.36
N ALA A 98 -9.53 5.73 -12.42
CA ALA A 98 -10.23 5.37 -13.65
C ALA A 98 -11.38 4.40 -13.36
N ARG A 99 -11.14 3.34 -12.57
CA ARG A 99 -12.19 2.39 -12.15
C ARG A 99 -13.37 3.13 -11.49
N LYS A 100 -13.14 4.06 -10.55
CA LYS A 100 -14.25 4.82 -9.92
C LYS A 100 -14.96 5.76 -10.89
N GLN A 101 -14.27 6.39 -11.85
CA GLN A 101 -14.94 7.22 -12.86
C GLN A 101 -15.88 6.39 -13.75
N LEU A 102 -15.45 5.20 -14.15
CA LEU A 102 -16.26 4.29 -14.95
C LEU A 102 -17.47 3.74 -14.19
N VAL A 103 -17.34 3.49 -12.87
CA VAL A 103 -18.49 3.19 -11.99
C VAL A 103 -19.58 4.25 -12.13
N LYS A 104 -19.20 5.54 -12.09
CA LYS A 104 -20.15 6.65 -12.21
C LYS A 104 -20.84 6.69 -13.57
N LYS A 105 -20.16 6.25 -14.63
CA LYS A 105 -20.71 6.16 -16.01
C LYS A 105 -21.60 4.92 -16.26
N LYS A 106 -21.93 4.13 -15.23
CA LYS A 106 -22.82 2.94 -15.29
C LYS A 106 -22.38 1.84 -16.28
N GLN A 107 -21.11 1.80 -16.66
CA GLN A 107 -20.57 0.74 -17.53
C GLN A 107 -20.52 -0.62 -16.80
N PRO A 108 -20.72 -1.75 -17.51
CA PRO A 108 -20.67 -3.08 -16.91
C PRO A 108 -19.24 -3.43 -16.48
N TYR A 109 -19.04 -3.67 -15.18
CA TYR A 109 -17.74 -4.01 -14.58
C TYR A 109 -17.06 -5.24 -15.17
N SER A 110 -17.86 -6.22 -15.60
CA SER A 110 -17.36 -7.47 -16.15
C SER A 110 -16.50 -7.22 -17.40
N VAL A 111 -16.91 -6.30 -18.27
CA VAL A 111 -16.19 -5.97 -19.51
C VAL A 111 -14.84 -5.31 -19.20
N MET A 112 -14.80 -4.41 -18.22
CA MET A 112 -13.56 -3.73 -17.83
C MET A 112 -12.55 -4.68 -17.17
N ASN A 113 -13.02 -5.52 -16.24
CA ASN A 113 -12.15 -6.53 -15.63
C ASN A 113 -11.65 -7.51 -16.69
N PHE A 114 -12.49 -7.89 -17.66
CA PHE A 114 -12.07 -8.76 -18.76
C PHE A 114 -10.95 -8.13 -19.59
N GLN A 115 -11.09 -6.88 -20.05
CA GLN A 115 -10.05 -6.21 -20.83
C GLN A 115 -8.74 -6.04 -20.03
N PHE A 116 -8.84 -5.64 -18.77
CA PHE A 116 -7.66 -5.46 -17.92
C PHE A 116 -6.95 -6.80 -17.64
N THR A 117 -7.72 -7.85 -17.33
CA THR A 117 -7.17 -9.19 -17.09
C THR A 117 -6.61 -9.80 -18.38
N ALA A 118 -7.22 -9.57 -19.54
CA ALA A 118 -6.68 -10.00 -20.83
C ALA A 118 -5.34 -9.33 -21.13
N PHE A 119 -5.24 -8.00 -20.93
CA PHE A 119 -3.96 -7.30 -21.08
C PHE A 119 -2.90 -7.80 -20.10
N ALA A 120 -3.27 -7.99 -18.83
CA ALA A 120 -2.36 -8.55 -17.82
C ALA A 120 -1.89 -9.97 -18.18
N LEU A 121 -2.77 -10.80 -18.76
CA LEU A 121 -2.44 -12.15 -19.22
C LEU A 121 -1.44 -12.11 -20.38
N VAL A 122 -1.61 -11.22 -21.36
CA VAL A 122 -0.64 -11.02 -22.45
C VAL A 122 0.72 -10.62 -21.89
N VAL A 123 0.77 -9.65 -20.98
CA VAL A 123 2.02 -9.20 -20.32
C VAL A 123 2.66 -10.35 -19.53
N ALA A 124 1.87 -11.14 -18.80
CA ALA A 124 2.37 -12.29 -18.04
C ALA A 124 2.94 -13.40 -18.93
N VAL A 125 2.32 -13.66 -20.08
CA VAL A 125 2.82 -14.62 -21.08
C VAL A 125 4.15 -14.14 -21.67
N ILE A 126 4.22 -12.88 -22.11
CA ILE A 126 5.47 -12.29 -22.63
C ILE A 126 6.59 -12.37 -21.59
N TYR A 127 6.31 -11.98 -20.34
CA TYR A 127 7.27 -12.07 -19.24
C TYR A 127 7.74 -13.51 -19.00
N SER A 128 6.82 -14.49 -19.05
CA SER A 128 7.15 -15.91 -18.88
C SER A 128 8.05 -16.42 -20.01
N LEU A 129 7.81 -15.99 -21.26
CA LEU A 129 8.66 -16.32 -22.40
C LEU A 129 10.06 -15.73 -22.26
N VAL A 130 10.16 -14.43 -21.96
CA VAL A 130 11.46 -13.76 -21.76
C VAL A 130 12.25 -14.43 -20.63
N ARG A 131 11.61 -14.72 -19.50
CA ARG A 131 12.26 -15.38 -18.36
C ARG A 131 12.76 -16.78 -18.71
N ARG A 132 12.00 -17.53 -19.51
CA ARG A 132 12.40 -18.87 -19.97
C ARG A 132 13.69 -18.85 -20.80
N PHE A 133 13.97 -17.76 -21.52
CA PHE A 133 15.21 -17.63 -22.29
C PHE A 133 16.41 -17.15 -21.45
N TRP A 134 16.18 -16.50 -20.30
CA TRP A 134 17.25 -15.86 -19.52
C TRP A 134 17.66 -16.62 -18.25
N GLN A 135 16.79 -17.46 -17.69
CA GLN A 135 17.08 -18.28 -16.50
C GLN A 135 16.57 -19.70 -16.72
N SER A 136 17.51 -20.63 -16.90
CA SER A 136 17.24 -22.04 -17.22
C SER A 136 16.93 -22.92 -16.00
N ASP A 137 16.96 -22.36 -14.79
CA ASP A 137 16.76 -23.17 -13.59
C ASP A 137 15.33 -23.72 -13.54
N PRO A 138 15.16 -25.06 -13.56
CA PRO A 138 13.85 -25.68 -13.54
C PRO A 138 13.22 -25.45 -12.17
N TYR A 139 12.34 -24.44 -12.09
CA TYR A 139 11.51 -24.25 -10.92
C TYR A 139 10.60 -25.47 -10.74
N PRO A 140 10.48 -26.04 -9.53
CA PRO A 140 9.69 -27.25 -9.34
C PRO A 140 8.22 -26.98 -9.68
N TRP A 141 7.73 -27.58 -10.77
CA TRP A 141 6.37 -27.42 -11.30
C TRP A 141 5.26 -27.63 -10.27
N LYS A 142 5.53 -28.48 -9.26
CA LYS A 142 4.62 -28.74 -8.13
C LYS A 142 4.31 -27.47 -7.32
N TRP A 143 5.30 -26.60 -7.12
CA TRP A 143 5.13 -25.34 -6.38
C TRP A 143 4.42 -24.27 -7.21
N ILE A 144 4.70 -24.20 -8.51
CA ILE A 144 4.02 -23.26 -9.43
C ILE A 144 2.53 -23.58 -9.52
N SER A 145 2.17 -24.86 -9.68
CA SER A 145 0.76 -25.25 -9.79
C SER A 145 0.03 -25.02 -8.47
N THR A 146 0.57 -25.47 -7.34
CA THR A 146 -0.16 -25.40 -6.06
C THR A 146 -0.19 -23.99 -5.48
N ALA A 147 0.96 -23.30 -5.40
CA ALA A 147 1.01 -21.96 -4.84
C ALA A 147 0.47 -20.92 -5.83
N GLY A 148 0.78 -21.05 -7.12
CA GLY A 148 0.32 -20.11 -8.15
C GLY A 148 -1.20 -20.14 -8.34
N VAL A 149 -1.81 -21.33 -8.40
CA VAL A 149 -3.28 -21.44 -8.52
C VAL A 149 -3.97 -20.97 -7.24
N ALA A 150 -3.47 -21.33 -6.06
CA ALA A 150 -4.07 -20.89 -4.80
C ALA A 150 -3.99 -19.36 -4.62
N ILE A 151 -2.82 -18.76 -4.86
CA ILE A 151 -2.64 -17.29 -4.78
C ILE A 151 -3.49 -16.61 -5.85
N GLY A 152 -3.53 -17.14 -7.08
CA GLY A 152 -4.33 -16.62 -8.18
C GLY A 152 -5.84 -16.63 -7.87
N CYS A 153 -6.37 -17.76 -7.39
CA CYS A 153 -7.78 -17.88 -7.00
C CYS A 153 -8.13 -16.93 -5.85
N CYS A 154 -7.29 -16.85 -4.82
CA CYS A 154 -7.49 -15.91 -3.72
C CYS A 154 -7.46 -14.45 -4.22
N HIS A 155 -6.52 -14.12 -5.12
CA HIS A 155 -6.42 -12.79 -5.70
C HIS A 155 -7.64 -12.42 -6.56
N LEU A 156 -8.19 -13.37 -7.33
CA LEU A 156 -9.43 -13.16 -8.08
C LEU A 156 -10.60 -12.84 -7.15
N ILE A 157 -10.76 -13.60 -6.07
CA ILE A 157 -11.79 -13.36 -5.06
C ILE A 157 -11.62 -11.95 -4.47
N THR A 158 -10.41 -11.60 -4.03
CA THR A 158 -10.10 -10.25 -3.51
C THR A 158 -10.44 -9.16 -4.53
N ASN A 159 -10.07 -9.31 -5.80
CA ASN A 159 -10.36 -8.31 -6.83
C ASN A 159 -11.87 -8.17 -7.09
N THR A 160 -12.66 -9.25 -6.98
CA THR A 160 -14.13 -9.16 -7.09
C THR A 160 -14.76 -8.43 -5.91
N PHE A 161 -14.33 -8.70 -4.68
CA PHE A 161 -14.79 -7.97 -3.50
C PHE A 161 -14.35 -6.51 -3.55
N TYR A 162 -13.12 -6.25 -3.96
CA TYR A 162 -12.58 -4.92 -4.13
C TYR A 162 -13.37 -4.09 -5.15
N ALA A 163 -13.73 -4.68 -6.29
CA ALA A 163 -14.56 -4.03 -7.30
C ALA A 163 -15.98 -3.73 -6.77
N LYS A 164 -16.58 -4.65 -5.99
CA LYS A 164 -17.87 -4.44 -5.33
C LYS A 164 -17.79 -3.34 -4.26
N ALA A 165 -16.70 -3.30 -3.49
CA ALA A 165 -16.46 -2.28 -2.46
C ALA A 165 -16.32 -0.89 -3.10
N LEU A 166 -15.56 -0.78 -4.21
CA LEU A 166 -15.39 0.46 -4.95
C LEU A 166 -16.71 1.04 -5.50
N LYS A 167 -17.74 0.19 -5.71
CA LYS A 167 -19.07 0.64 -6.12
C LYS A 167 -19.84 1.32 -4.98
N ARG A 168 -19.64 0.85 -3.74
CA ARG A 168 -20.45 1.24 -2.58
C ARG A 168 -19.80 2.35 -1.76
N GLU A 169 -18.47 2.38 -1.72
CA GLU A 169 -17.69 3.23 -0.82
C GLU A 169 -16.84 4.28 -1.54
N ASN A 170 -16.35 5.26 -0.78
CA ASN A 170 -15.41 6.26 -1.29
C ASN A 170 -14.00 5.67 -1.53
N LEU A 171 -13.30 6.17 -2.54
CA LEU A 171 -11.91 5.79 -2.87
C LEU A 171 -10.99 5.89 -1.66
N GLN A 172 -11.16 6.96 -0.89
CA GLN A 172 -10.36 7.25 0.29
C GLN A 172 -10.42 6.09 1.30
N LEU A 173 -11.63 5.64 1.66
CA LEU A 173 -11.81 4.54 2.61
C LEU A 173 -11.17 3.25 2.09
N LEU A 174 -11.30 2.98 0.78
CA LEU A 174 -10.71 1.80 0.17
C LEU A 174 -9.17 1.85 0.12
N SER A 175 -8.58 3.03 -0.07
CA SER A 175 -7.13 3.22 0.01
C SER A 175 -6.59 2.99 1.42
N ILE A 176 -7.34 3.41 2.45
CA ILE A 176 -6.99 3.18 3.85
C ILE A 176 -7.13 1.71 4.21
N LEU A 177 -8.20 1.05 3.77
CA LEU A 177 -8.36 -0.39 4.01
C LEU A 177 -7.20 -1.18 3.38
N GLY A 178 -6.69 -0.75 2.23
CA GLY A 178 -5.50 -1.34 1.61
C GLY A 178 -4.19 -1.14 2.38
N THR A 179 -4.10 -0.19 3.32
CA THR A 179 -2.92 -0.09 4.20
C THR A 179 -2.99 -1.09 5.37
N LEU A 180 -4.20 -1.53 5.74
CA LEU A 180 -4.43 -2.56 6.75
C LEU A 180 -3.90 -3.94 6.30
N ASP A 181 -3.89 -4.21 5.00
CA ASP A 181 -3.32 -5.44 4.42
C ASP A 181 -1.86 -5.67 4.86
N ILE A 182 -1.07 -4.59 5.00
CA ILE A 182 0.33 -4.66 5.45
C ILE A 182 0.39 -5.11 6.91
N VAL A 183 -0.50 -4.57 7.76
CA VAL A 183 -0.57 -4.94 9.19
C VAL A 183 -0.96 -6.42 9.33
N TYR A 184 -1.97 -6.87 8.57
CA TYR A 184 -2.39 -8.27 8.56
C TYR A 184 -1.30 -9.20 8.05
N ALA A 185 -0.58 -8.82 6.98
CA ALA A 185 0.54 -9.61 6.47
C ALA A 185 1.62 -9.81 7.55
N CYS A 186 1.90 -8.77 8.34
CA CYS A 186 2.85 -8.89 9.44
C CYS A 186 2.32 -9.72 10.62
N LEU A 187 1.03 -9.60 10.98
CA LEU A 187 0.41 -10.45 12.00
C LEU A 187 0.44 -11.93 11.59
N LEU A 188 0.11 -12.23 10.33
CA LEU A 188 0.21 -13.57 9.76
C LEU A 188 1.65 -14.07 9.78
N GLN A 189 2.63 -13.22 9.46
CA GLN A 189 4.04 -13.58 9.54
C GLN A 189 4.45 -13.96 10.98
N TYR A 190 3.96 -13.22 11.98
CA TYR A 190 4.21 -13.53 13.39
C TYR A 190 3.58 -14.88 13.79
N ILE A 191 2.33 -15.13 13.41
CA ILE A 191 1.60 -16.36 13.77
C ILE A 191 2.24 -17.59 13.12
N PHE A 192 2.51 -17.54 11.81
CA PHE A 192 2.98 -18.71 11.06
C PHE A 192 4.48 -18.96 11.18
N PHE A 193 5.31 -17.91 11.14
CA PHE A 193 6.77 -18.06 11.11
C PHE A 193 7.44 -17.87 12.47
N ARG A 194 6.67 -17.55 13.53
CA ARG A 194 7.16 -17.27 14.90
C ARG A 194 8.36 -16.31 14.93
N LEU A 195 8.47 -15.43 13.94
CA LEU A 195 9.57 -14.49 13.85
C LEU A 195 9.30 -13.33 14.82
N THR A 196 10.10 -13.24 15.89
CA THR A 196 10.02 -12.12 16.82
C THR A 196 10.53 -10.86 16.13
N ARG A 197 9.63 -9.88 15.96
CA ARG A 197 9.98 -8.55 15.44
C ARG A 197 10.32 -7.60 16.60
N PRO A 198 11.18 -6.60 16.37
CA PRO A 198 11.53 -5.60 17.38
C PRO A 198 10.28 -4.85 17.85
N TRP A 199 10.28 -4.41 19.12
CA TRP A 199 9.12 -3.75 19.75
C TRP A 199 8.58 -2.53 18.98
N MET A 200 9.46 -1.79 18.27
CA MET A 200 9.07 -0.68 17.39
C MET A 200 8.06 -1.06 16.30
N PHE A 201 8.08 -2.32 15.85
CA PHE A 201 7.11 -2.82 14.89
C PHE A 201 5.67 -2.75 15.43
N TYR A 202 5.47 -3.15 16.69
CA TYR A 202 4.14 -3.14 17.31
C TYR A 202 3.61 -1.72 17.50
N ILE A 203 4.48 -0.77 17.84
CA ILE A 203 4.13 0.65 17.94
C ILE A 203 3.69 1.18 16.56
N GLY A 204 4.43 0.85 15.50
CA GLY A 204 4.07 1.22 14.13
C GLY A 204 2.74 0.63 13.68
N ALA A 205 2.50 -0.65 13.97
CA ALA A 205 1.23 -1.32 13.68
C ALA A 205 0.06 -0.67 14.45
N SER A 206 0.24 -0.33 15.72
CA SER A 206 -0.76 0.36 16.54
C SER A 206 -1.15 1.71 15.93
N PHE A 207 -0.18 2.49 15.43
CA PHE A 207 -0.46 3.76 14.76
C PHE A 207 -1.29 3.58 13.49
N ILE A 208 -1.00 2.55 12.67
CA ILE A 208 -1.78 2.26 11.46
C ILE A 208 -3.22 1.88 11.82
N VAL A 209 -3.41 1.02 12.82
CA VAL A 209 -4.75 0.59 13.28
C VAL A 209 -5.53 1.78 13.85
N THR A 210 -4.90 2.60 14.69
CA THR A 210 -5.52 3.80 15.29
C THR A 210 -5.95 4.79 14.20
N SER A 211 -5.11 5.02 13.20
CA SER A 211 -5.45 5.85 12.05
C SER A 211 -6.69 5.33 11.30
N ALA A 212 -6.73 4.02 11.03
CA ALA A 212 -7.86 3.40 10.34
C ALA A 212 -9.17 3.54 11.13
N ILE A 213 -9.11 3.43 12.47
CA ILE A 213 -10.28 3.62 13.35
C ILE A 213 -10.79 5.07 13.28
N ILE A 214 -9.91 6.06 13.42
CA ILE A 214 -10.27 7.49 13.37
C ILE A 214 -10.99 7.82 12.05
N LEU A 215 -10.46 7.34 10.93
CA LEU A 215 -11.03 7.55 9.60
C LEU A 215 -12.36 6.83 9.39
N SER A 216 -12.50 5.62 9.92
CA SER A 216 -13.76 4.87 9.88
C SER A 216 -14.86 5.60 10.64
N ILE A 217 -14.53 6.18 11.79
CA ILE A 217 -15.46 6.98 12.60
C ILE A 217 -15.85 8.27 11.88
N ASP A 218 -14.90 9.06 11.34
CA ASP A 218 -15.25 10.29 10.61
C ASP A 218 -16.14 10.00 9.40
N THR A 219 -15.85 8.92 8.67
CA THR A 219 -16.67 8.51 7.52
C THR A 219 -18.08 8.13 7.95
N TYR A 220 -18.21 7.36 9.04
CA TYR A 220 -19.51 7.00 9.59
C TYR A 220 -20.33 8.22 10.02
N LEU A 221 -19.72 9.16 10.73
CA LEU A 221 -20.38 10.40 11.17
C LEU A 221 -20.80 11.27 9.98
N THR A 222 -19.98 11.32 8.93
CA THR A 222 -20.28 12.08 7.71
C THR A 222 -21.46 11.50 6.94
N ASN A 223 -21.50 10.17 6.80
CA ASN A 223 -22.62 9.48 6.17
C ASN A 223 -23.91 9.66 6.98
N LYS A 224 -23.84 9.60 8.31
CA LYS A 224 -24.99 9.86 9.20
C LYS A 224 -25.53 11.28 9.01
N LYS A 225 -24.67 12.30 8.98
CA LYS A 225 -25.07 13.70 8.72
C LYS A 225 -25.70 13.89 7.34
N SER A 226 -25.14 13.27 6.30
CA SER A 226 -25.69 13.35 4.94
C SER A 226 -27.08 12.71 4.83
N LYS A 227 -27.31 11.60 5.54
CA LYS A 227 -28.62 10.92 5.57
C LYS A 227 -29.68 11.77 6.29
N ASN A 228 -29.33 12.37 7.44
CA ASN A 228 -30.25 13.24 8.18
C ASN A 228 -30.67 14.48 7.35
N ASN A 229 -29.73 15.10 6.63
CA ASN A 229 -30.06 16.25 5.77
C ASN A 229 -30.95 15.89 4.58
N LYS A 230 -30.90 14.66 4.07
CA LYS A 230 -31.80 14.20 3.01
C LYS A 230 -33.22 13.95 3.52
N ASN A 231 -33.35 13.37 4.71
CA ASN A 231 -34.66 13.13 5.32
C ASN A 231 -35.38 14.46 5.60
N GLN A 232 -34.69 15.44 6.19
CA GLN A 232 -35.24 16.79 6.39
C GLN A 232 -35.70 17.50 5.11
N LYS A 233 -35.16 17.14 3.94
CA LYS A 233 -35.50 17.76 2.65
C LYS A 233 -36.68 17.07 1.94
N ASN A 234 -37.06 15.87 2.40
CA ASN A 234 -38.22 15.14 1.89
C ASN A 234 -39.48 15.42 2.72
N ASP A 235 -39.33 16.03 3.90
CA ASP A 235 -40.41 16.39 4.81
C ASP A 235 -40.91 17.85 4.63
N ILE A 236 -40.40 18.55 3.60
CA ILE A 236 -40.79 19.91 3.16
C ILE A 236 -41.32 19.82 1.74
#